data_AF-A0A660MPL3-F1
#
_entry.id   AF-A0A660MPL3-F1
#
_cell.length_a   1.000
_cell.length_b   1.000
_cell.length_c   1.000
_cell.angle_alpha   90.00
_cell.angle_beta   90.00
_cell.angle_gamma   90.00
#
_symmetry.space_group_name_H-M   'P 1'
#
loop_
_entity.id
_entity.type
_entity.pdbx_description
1 polymer ?
#
loop_
_entity_poly.entity_id
_entity_poly.type
_entity_poly.pdbx_seq_one_letter_code
_entity_poly.pdbx_strand_id
1 'polypeptide(L)'
;AVIAFLMGKNEKKIWYSWTSIFQSLAFGLLAGIVVWGGLSAAILSIEKLFELDFSSDLYGYFAAFSFILLGGSFVFNHYLFAIKQMPIEQDEDIDIQASRTGKIFGVYIFLPLAFVYLAIFLAYGIKILVSGVWPKGIIVMLGIGFFVRGILTIYATFPQKGQKFELLRKILFCGFLFVAIMMAIALGQRILQYGISINRYFIMMAIFLIVIFSVFSLIFPKNIFRILISFLFGLSLLSLYGPLSATNVSFRSQQSQLDAILMKNDVNFPLQSGSLQKIKGEEVDRINNLLRDFDHMYSKAQWSQFFDTECQKETMSESRFCAGIDLGDATREETYFSVSSDYDAGFIADISGYSKLYSLSDSRSTNGSDSSYEFTFGNKKYELDFSPYWDELYQLREKRIVNKPVLEIEQPTHKFIIDSVSWEKEYSGKNVINYFNGYLLVK
;
A
#
# COMPACT_ATOMS: atom_id res chain seq x y z
N ALA A 1 -62.41 9.72 11.04
CA ALA A 1 -62.90 8.85 12.12
C ALA A 1 -63.06 7.39 11.67
N VAL A 2 -63.85 7.09 10.62
CA VAL A 2 -64.08 5.70 10.16
C VAL A 2 -62.82 5.01 9.61
N ILE A 3 -61.97 5.73 8.87
CA ILE A 3 -60.66 5.22 8.39
C ILE A 3 -59.70 4.95 9.55
N ALA A 4 -59.67 5.81 10.57
CA ALA A 4 -58.88 5.62 11.78
C ALA A 4 -59.41 4.47 12.66
N PHE A 5 -60.72 4.23 12.68
CA PHE A 5 -61.35 3.11 13.39
C PHE A 5 -61.13 1.76 12.68
N LEU A 6 -61.11 1.74 11.33
CA LEU A 6 -60.72 0.58 10.53
C LEU A 6 -59.21 0.30 10.59
N MET A 7 -58.36 1.33 10.67
CA MET A 7 -56.92 1.20 10.87
C MET A 7 -56.58 0.78 12.31
N GLY A 8 -57.31 1.25 13.32
CA GLY A 8 -57.08 0.91 14.73
C GLY A 8 -57.20 -0.58 15.06
N LYS A 9 -58.08 -1.33 14.36
CA LYS A 9 -58.15 -2.80 14.46
C LYS A 9 -57.01 -3.54 13.74
N ASN A 10 -56.23 -2.83 12.93
CA ASN A 10 -55.15 -3.36 12.09
C ASN A 10 -53.79 -2.69 12.35
N GLU A 11 -53.63 -1.78 13.33
CA GLU A 11 -52.37 -1.07 13.58
C GLU A 11 -51.20 -2.03 13.79
N LYS A 12 -51.42 -3.13 14.53
CA LYS A 12 -50.42 -4.20 14.69
C LYS A 12 -50.05 -4.88 13.37
N LYS A 13 -51.04 -5.12 12.48
CA LYS A 13 -50.81 -5.71 11.15
C LYS A 13 -50.12 -4.74 10.19
N ILE A 14 -50.47 -3.46 10.25
CA ILE A 14 -49.83 -2.39 9.48
C ILE A 14 -48.38 -2.24 9.95
N TRP A 15 -48.15 -2.10 11.25
CA TRP A 15 -46.80 -2.04 11.83
C TRP A 15 -45.95 -3.24 11.44
N TYR A 16 -46.49 -4.46 11.54
CA TYR A 16 -45.80 -5.69 11.13
C TYR A 16 -45.48 -5.72 9.63
N SER A 17 -46.41 -5.26 8.77
CA SER A 17 -46.17 -5.18 7.33
C SER A 17 -45.05 -4.19 7.01
N TRP A 18 -45.06 -2.99 7.61
CA TRP A 18 -44.01 -2.00 7.42
C TRP A 18 -42.66 -2.47 7.92
N THR A 19 -42.58 -3.05 9.13
CA THR A 19 -41.33 -3.60 9.67
C THR A 19 -40.79 -4.74 8.81
N SER A 20 -41.65 -5.61 8.30
CA SER A 20 -41.28 -6.67 7.36
C SER A 20 -40.73 -6.13 6.04
N ILE A 21 -41.31 -5.05 5.50
CA ILE A 21 -40.80 -4.36 4.30
C ILE A 21 -39.41 -3.79 4.57
N PHE A 22 -39.21 -3.10 5.70
CA PHE A 22 -37.90 -2.53 6.05
C PHE A 22 -36.83 -3.60 6.27
N GLN A 23 -37.16 -4.68 6.96
CA GLN A 23 -36.24 -5.81 7.14
C GLN A 23 -35.89 -6.47 5.80
N SER A 24 -36.88 -6.66 4.92
CA SER A 24 -36.68 -7.20 3.57
C SER A 24 -35.81 -6.29 2.71
N LEU A 25 -36.01 -4.98 2.79
CA LEU A 25 -35.20 -3.99 2.06
C LEU A 25 -33.76 -3.99 2.56
N ALA A 26 -33.55 -3.96 3.87
CA ALA A 26 -32.22 -4.06 4.48
C ALA A 26 -31.53 -5.36 4.08
N PHE A 27 -32.25 -6.48 4.09
CA PHE A 27 -31.76 -7.78 3.65
C PHE A 27 -31.32 -7.79 2.19
N GLY A 28 -32.17 -7.28 1.29
CA GLY A 28 -31.87 -7.20 -0.14
C GLY A 28 -30.73 -6.23 -0.46
N LEU A 29 -30.62 -5.11 0.26
CA LEU A 29 -29.48 -4.19 0.15
C LEU A 29 -28.17 -4.87 0.57
N LEU A 30 -28.16 -5.56 1.71
CA LEU A 30 -26.99 -6.34 2.15
C LEU A 30 -26.61 -7.41 1.12
N ALA A 31 -27.59 -8.14 0.59
CA ALA A 31 -27.36 -9.13 -0.46
C ALA A 31 -26.78 -8.49 -1.73
N GLY A 32 -27.33 -7.35 -2.16
CA GLY A 32 -26.85 -6.58 -3.31
C GLY A 32 -25.40 -6.13 -3.13
N ILE A 33 -25.03 -5.60 -1.95
CA ILE A 33 -23.66 -5.19 -1.61
C ILE A 33 -22.71 -6.39 -1.67
N VAL A 34 -23.08 -7.52 -1.04
CA VAL A 34 -22.24 -8.71 -0.99
C VAL A 34 -22.00 -9.28 -2.40
N VAL A 35 -23.05 -9.35 -3.22
CA VAL A 35 -22.93 -9.83 -4.60
C VAL A 35 -22.11 -8.86 -5.45
N TRP A 36 -22.39 -7.56 -5.38
CA TRP A 36 -21.66 -6.56 -6.15
C TRP A 36 -20.18 -6.54 -5.78
N GLY A 37 -19.86 -6.49 -4.49
CA GLY A 37 -18.47 -6.56 -4.02
C GLY A 37 -17.81 -7.88 -4.38
N GLY A 38 -18.57 -8.98 -4.34
CA GLY A 38 -18.13 -10.30 -4.77
C GLY A 38 -17.76 -10.38 -6.25
N LEU A 39 -18.62 -9.88 -7.13
CA LEU A 39 -18.39 -9.87 -8.58
C LEU A 39 -17.29 -8.86 -8.96
N SER A 40 -17.32 -7.67 -8.36
CA SER A 40 -16.31 -6.64 -8.61
C SER A 40 -14.91 -7.13 -8.25
N ALA A 41 -14.77 -7.84 -7.13
CA ALA A 41 -13.49 -8.43 -6.78
C ALA A 41 -13.11 -9.63 -7.65
N ALA A 42 -14.07 -10.31 -8.30
CA ALA A 42 -13.76 -11.38 -9.25
C ALA A 42 -13.20 -10.78 -10.55
N ILE A 43 -13.77 -9.68 -11.02
CA ILE A 43 -13.26 -8.91 -12.16
C ILE A 43 -11.87 -8.36 -11.84
N LEU A 44 -11.69 -7.74 -10.68
CA LEU A 44 -10.38 -7.24 -10.24
C LEU A 44 -9.35 -8.38 -10.17
N SER A 45 -9.73 -9.56 -9.69
CA SER A 45 -8.86 -10.74 -9.76
C SER A 45 -8.47 -11.04 -11.21
N ILE A 46 -9.43 -11.09 -12.15
CA ILE A 46 -9.15 -11.38 -13.56
C ILE A 46 -8.23 -10.31 -14.16
N GLU A 47 -8.55 -9.03 -13.97
CA GLU A 47 -7.76 -7.88 -14.43
C GLU A 47 -6.30 -8.00 -13.96
N LYS A 48 -6.09 -8.25 -12.66
CA LYS A 48 -4.75 -8.31 -12.05
C LYS A 48 -3.99 -9.61 -12.33
N LEU A 49 -4.67 -10.74 -12.45
CA LEU A 49 -4.03 -12.04 -12.73
C LEU A 49 -3.73 -12.19 -14.23
N PHE A 50 -4.68 -11.80 -15.08
CA PHE A 50 -4.53 -11.97 -16.53
C PHE A 50 -3.90 -10.77 -17.23
N GLU A 51 -3.69 -9.65 -16.52
CA GLU A 51 -3.16 -8.39 -17.08
C GLU A 51 -4.06 -7.85 -18.20
N LEU A 52 -5.38 -7.97 -18.00
CA LEU A 52 -6.40 -7.47 -18.91
C LEU A 52 -6.91 -6.14 -18.39
N ASP A 53 -7.21 -5.19 -19.28
CA ASP A 53 -7.83 -3.92 -18.91
C ASP A 53 -9.33 -3.97 -19.22
N PHE A 54 -10.15 -3.70 -18.22
CA PHE A 54 -11.61 -3.72 -18.32
C PHE A 54 -12.15 -2.31 -18.10
N SER A 55 -13.13 -1.90 -18.91
CA SER A 55 -13.73 -0.57 -18.74
C SER A 55 -14.37 -0.40 -17.37
N SER A 56 -14.19 0.78 -16.76
CA SER A 56 -14.78 1.12 -15.46
C SER A 56 -16.31 0.99 -15.45
N ASP A 57 -16.94 1.14 -16.61
CA ASP A 57 -18.40 1.03 -16.79
C ASP A 57 -18.93 -0.36 -16.45
N LEU A 58 -18.12 -1.41 -16.61
CA LEU A 58 -18.49 -2.78 -16.25
C LEU A 58 -18.84 -2.90 -14.76
N TYR A 59 -18.10 -2.23 -13.89
CA TYR A 59 -18.39 -2.22 -12.45
C TYR A 59 -19.75 -1.61 -12.15
N GLY A 60 -20.16 -0.59 -12.91
CA GLY A 60 -21.49 0.03 -12.84
C GLY A 60 -22.61 -0.90 -13.31
N TYR A 61 -22.41 -1.61 -14.43
CA TYR A 61 -23.38 -2.60 -14.89
C TYR A 61 -23.57 -3.75 -13.89
N PHE A 62 -22.49 -4.24 -13.28
CA PHE A 62 -22.59 -5.25 -12.23
C PHE A 62 -23.25 -4.71 -10.95
N ALA A 63 -23.07 -3.43 -10.61
CA ALA A 63 -23.80 -2.79 -9.52
C ALA A 63 -25.30 -2.81 -9.81
N ALA A 64 -25.71 -2.32 -10.98
CA ALA A 64 -27.11 -2.31 -11.40
C ALA A 64 -27.72 -3.72 -11.39
N PHE A 65 -27.01 -4.71 -11.97
CA PHE A 65 -27.42 -6.11 -11.94
C PHE A 65 -27.58 -6.64 -10.51
N SER A 66 -26.61 -6.37 -9.63
CA SER A 66 -26.60 -6.89 -8.25
C SER A 66 -27.69 -6.28 -7.39
N PHE A 67 -27.92 -4.97 -7.49
CA PHE A 67 -28.93 -4.28 -6.66
C PHE A 67 -30.35 -4.47 -7.20
N ILE A 68 -30.56 -4.31 -8.52
CA ILE A 68 -31.89 -4.32 -9.11
C ILE A 68 -32.42 -5.75 -9.24
N LEU A 69 -31.65 -6.63 -9.88
CA LEU A 69 -32.14 -7.99 -10.16
C LEU A 69 -31.99 -8.89 -8.95
N LEU A 70 -30.78 -9.02 -8.41
CA LEU A 70 -30.54 -9.94 -7.29
C LEU A 70 -31.06 -9.38 -5.98
N GLY A 71 -30.67 -8.15 -5.62
CA GLY A 71 -31.15 -7.45 -4.42
C GLY A 71 -32.67 -7.38 -4.40
N GLY A 72 -33.29 -6.88 -5.48
CA GLY A 72 -34.75 -6.84 -5.63
C GLY A 72 -35.42 -8.21 -5.51
N SER A 73 -34.87 -9.25 -6.14
CA SER A 73 -35.40 -10.62 -6.00
C SER A 73 -35.29 -11.14 -4.56
N PHE A 74 -34.24 -10.77 -3.82
CA PHE A 74 -34.08 -11.14 -2.40
C PHE A 74 -35.03 -10.37 -1.49
N VAL A 75 -35.27 -9.07 -1.75
CA VAL A 75 -36.31 -8.29 -1.05
C VAL A 75 -37.65 -8.98 -1.22
N PHE A 76 -38.03 -9.30 -2.46
CA PHE A 76 -39.33 -9.92 -2.75
C PHE A 76 -39.46 -11.31 -2.09
N ASN A 77 -38.42 -12.14 -2.15
CA ASN A 77 -38.42 -13.46 -1.52
C ASN A 77 -38.55 -13.38 0.01
N HIS A 78 -37.80 -12.47 0.65
CA HIS A 78 -37.85 -12.28 2.10
C HIS A 78 -39.20 -11.71 2.54
N TYR A 79 -39.74 -10.75 1.79
CA TYR A 79 -41.05 -10.14 2.09
C TYR A 79 -42.20 -11.14 1.96
N LEU A 80 -42.24 -11.92 0.87
CA LEU A 80 -43.26 -12.94 0.66
C LEU A 80 -43.22 -14.02 1.75
N PHE A 81 -42.04 -14.26 2.33
CA PHE A 81 -41.88 -15.15 3.46
C PHE A 81 -42.34 -14.54 4.78
N ALA A 82 -41.98 -13.28 5.07
CA ALA A 82 -42.43 -12.56 6.25
C ALA A 82 -43.96 -12.49 6.33
N ILE A 83 -44.64 -12.33 5.19
CA ILE A 83 -46.12 -12.38 5.12
C ILE A 83 -46.66 -13.79 5.39
N LYS A 84 -46.00 -14.84 4.89
CA LYS A 84 -46.42 -16.24 5.12
C LYS A 84 -46.26 -16.70 6.57
N GLN A 85 -45.38 -16.04 7.34
CA GLN A 85 -45.18 -16.30 8.78
C GLN A 85 -46.08 -15.44 9.68
N MET A 86 -47.13 -14.80 9.14
CA MET A 86 -48.13 -14.13 9.99
C MET A 86 -48.63 -15.11 11.06
N PRO A 87 -48.49 -14.80 12.35
CA PRO A 87 -48.80 -15.73 13.43
C PRO A 87 -50.31 -15.97 13.44
N ILE A 88 -50.73 -17.14 12.97
CA ILE A 88 -52.00 -17.74 13.36
C ILE A 88 -51.63 -18.56 14.60
N GLU A 89 -51.84 -17.95 15.77
CA GLU A 89 -51.78 -18.57 17.10
C GLU A 89 -51.05 -19.92 17.19
N GLN A 90 -49.72 -19.90 17.24
CA GLN A 90 -48.99 -21.04 17.78
C GLN A 90 -47.67 -20.59 18.40
N ASP A 91 -47.56 -20.93 19.67
CA ASP A 91 -46.38 -20.84 20.54
C ASP A 91 -45.42 -21.95 20.07
N GLU A 92 -44.59 -21.67 19.07
CA GLU A 92 -43.50 -22.56 18.69
C GLU A 92 -42.18 -21.81 18.62
N ASP A 93 -41.18 -22.44 19.23
CA ASP A 93 -39.82 -21.96 19.44
C ASP A 93 -39.16 -21.38 18.18
N ILE A 94 -38.35 -20.37 18.43
CA ILE A 94 -37.55 -19.60 17.47
C ILE A 94 -36.54 -20.54 16.76
N ASP A 95 -36.95 -21.28 15.72
CA ASP A 95 -36.01 -22.18 14.98
C ASP A 95 -36.17 -22.18 13.44
N ILE A 96 -36.87 -21.22 12.83
CA ILE A 96 -37.16 -21.29 11.38
C ILE A 96 -36.59 -20.14 10.54
N GLN A 97 -36.34 -18.95 11.10
CA GLN A 97 -35.81 -17.80 10.32
C GLN A 97 -34.30 -17.88 10.02
N ALA A 98 -33.50 -18.42 10.94
CA ALA A 98 -32.03 -18.51 10.76
C ALA A 98 -31.62 -19.50 9.65
N SER A 99 -32.39 -20.57 9.45
CA SER A 99 -32.04 -21.65 8.51
C SER A 99 -32.20 -21.26 7.04
N ARG A 100 -33.20 -20.42 6.71
CA ARG A 100 -33.50 -20.04 5.30
C ARG A 100 -32.66 -18.87 4.82
N THR A 101 -32.46 -17.86 5.66
CA THR A 101 -31.55 -16.74 5.39
C THR A 101 -30.11 -17.21 5.17
N GLY A 102 -29.61 -18.10 6.04
CA GLY A 102 -28.29 -18.73 5.87
C GLY A 102 -28.20 -19.57 4.59
N LYS A 103 -29.29 -20.25 4.20
CA LYS A 103 -29.35 -20.99 2.93
C LYS A 103 -29.27 -20.07 1.71
N ILE A 104 -29.94 -18.92 1.76
CA ILE A 104 -29.89 -17.94 0.66
C ILE A 104 -28.48 -17.40 0.46
N PHE A 105 -27.89 -16.83 1.52
CA PHE A 105 -26.55 -16.29 1.45
C PHE A 105 -25.50 -17.36 1.18
N GLY A 106 -25.58 -18.49 1.88
CA GLY A 106 -24.59 -19.56 1.76
C GLY A 106 -24.63 -20.23 0.41
N VAL A 107 -25.79 -20.78 0.03
CA VAL A 107 -25.91 -21.68 -1.13
C VAL A 107 -26.05 -20.90 -2.43
N TYR A 108 -26.74 -19.75 -2.46
CA TYR A 108 -27.01 -19.02 -3.70
C TYR A 108 -26.08 -17.83 -3.94
N ILE A 109 -25.40 -17.29 -2.93
CA ILE A 109 -24.50 -16.13 -3.09
C ILE A 109 -23.05 -16.55 -2.90
N PHE A 110 -22.67 -16.97 -1.69
CA PHE A 110 -21.27 -17.24 -1.35
C PHE A 110 -20.71 -18.44 -2.11
N LEU A 111 -21.49 -19.52 -2.23
CA LEU A 111 -21.03 -20.76 -2.84
C LEU A 111 -20.73 -20.61 -4.35
N PRO A 112 -21.62 -20.09 -5.21
CA PRO A 112 -21.29 -19.85 -6.61
C PRO A 112 -20.09 -18.92 -6.77
N LEU A 113 -20.02 -17.88 -5.94
CA LEU A 113 -18.93 -16.92 -5.97
C LEU A 113 -17.58 -17.58 -5.60
N ALA A 114 -17.55 -18.44 -4.58
CA ALA A 114 -16.35 -19.20 -4.22
C ALA A 114 -15.88 -20.10 -5.37
N PHE A 115 -16.79 -20.73 -6.12
CA PHE A 115 -16.44 -21.52 -7.30
C PHE A 115 -15.93 -20.65 -8.46
N VAL A 116 -16.49 -19.47 -8.68
CA VAL A 116 -15.96 -18.51 -9.67
C VAL A 116 -14.52 -18.14 -9.32
N TYR A 117 -14.22 -17.82 -8.05
CA TYR A 117 -12.85 -17.54 -7.63
C TYR A 117 -11.92 -18.75 -7.82
N LEU A 118 -12.38 -19.94 -7.42
CA LEU A 118 -11.59 -21.16 -7.61
C LEU A 118 -11.30 -21.40 -9.11
N ALA A 119 -12.28 -21.18 -9.99
CA ALA A 119 -12.10 -21.29 -11.43
C ALA A 119 -11.10 -20.26 -11.97
N ILE A 120 -11.14 -19.01 -11.49
CA ILE A 120 -10.15 -17.98 -11.83
C ILE A 120 -8.74 -18.43 -11.42
N PHE A 121 -8.57 -18.94 -10.20
CA PHE A 121 -7.28 -19.45 -9.73
C PHE A 121 -6.80 -20.67 -10.52
N LEU A 122 -7.69 -21.60 -10.87
CA LEU A 122 -7.34 -22.76 -11.70
C LEU A 122 -6.91 -22.34 -13.11
N ALA A 123 -7.67 -21.48 -13.76
CA ALA A 123 -7.32 -20.91 -15.07
C ALA A 123 -5.98 -20.17 -15.00
N TYR A 124 -5.74 -19.45 -13.91
CA TYR A 124 -4.49 -18.74 -13.71
C TYR A 124 -3.30 -19.67 -13.44
N GLY A 125 -3.51 -20.75 -12.68
CA GLY A 125 -2.52 -21.80 -12.49
C GLY A 125 -2.11 -22.45 -13.82
N ILE A 126 -3.07 -22.67 -14.72
CA ILE A 126 -2.78 -23.13 -16.10
C ILE A 126 -1.95 -22.09 -16.86
N LYS A 127 -2.31 -20.79 -16.79
CA LYS A 127 -1.50 -19.71 -17.40
C LYS A 127 -0.05 -19.74 -16.90
N ILE A 128 0.18 -19.93 -15.61
CA ILE A 128 1.53 -20.03 -15.04
C ILE A 128 2.27 -21.28 -15.55
N LEU A 129 1.61 -22.44 -15.62
CA LEU A 129 2.23 -23.67 -16.14
C LEU A 129 2.64 -23.53 -17.61
N VAL A 130 1.85 -22.81 -18.42
CA VAL A 130 2.14 -22.60 -19.85
C VAL A 130 3.21 -21.52 -20.06
N SER A 131 3.09 -20.37 -19.38
CA SER A 131 3.99 -19.22 -19.59
C SER A 131 5.29 -19.31 -18.80
N GLY A 132 5.32 -20.05 -17.69
CA GLY A 132 6.42 -20.05 -16.73
C GLY A 132 6.62 -18.72 -15.98
N VAL A 133 5.82 -17.69 -16.28
CA VAL A 133 5.97 -16.35 -15.68
C VAL A 133 5.07 -16.24 -14.46
N TRP A 134 5.70 -16.03 -13.31
CA TRP A 134 5.01 -15.78 -12.04
C TRP A 134 4.78 -14.27 -11.86
N PRO A 135 3.57 -13.83 -11.48
CA PRO A 135 3.24 -12.42 -11.31
C PRO A 135 3.78 -11.86 -10.00
N LYS A 136 3.90 -10.53 -9.96
CA LYS A 136 4.47 -9.81 -8.83
C LYS A 136 3.44 -9.65 -7.70
N GLY A 137 3.53 -10.50 -6.67
CA GLY A 137 2.97 -10.27 -5.32
C GLY A 137 1.45 -10.26 -5.14
N ILE A 138 0.66 -10.09 -6.22
CA ILE A 138 -0.79 -9.96 -6.13
C ILE A 138 -1.50 -11.27 -5.81
N ILE A 139 -0.92 -12.42 -6.22
CA ILE A 139 -1.45 -13.77 -5.91
C ILE A 139 -1.68 -13.92 -4.41
N VAL A 140 -0.76 -13.41 -3.59
CA VAL A 140 -0.84 -13.55 -2.13
C VAL A 140 -2.08 -12.84 -1.59
N MET A 141 -2.27 -11.58 -1.98
CA MET A 141 -3.42 -10.79 -1.53
C MET A 141 -4.75 -11.41 -1.98
N LEU A 142 -4.82 -11.81 -3.25
CA LEU A 142 -6.02 -12.44 -3.81
C LEU A 142 -6.29 -13.82 -3.18
N GLY A 143 -5.24 -14.57 -2.87
CA GLY A 143 -5.33 -15.89 -2.25
C GLY A 143 -5.84 -15.83 -0.80
N ILE A 144 -5.38 -14.85 -0.01
CA ILE A 144 -5.95 -14.56 1.32
C ILE A 144 -7.43 -14.18 1.19
N GLY A 145 -7.77 -13.31 0.22
CA GLY A 145 -9.16 -12.91 -0.03
C GLY A 145 -10.06 -14.10 -0.40
N PHE A 146 -9.55 -15.03 -1.23
CA PHE A 146 -10.25 -16.27 -1.55
C PHE A 146 -10.46 -17.15 -0.32
N PHE A 147 -9.45 -17.30 0.54
CA PHE A 147 -9.57 -18.07 1.77
C PHE A 147 -10.63 -17.51 2.72
N VAL A 148 -10.63 -16.20 2.96
CA VAL A 148 -11.63 -15.53 3.81
C VAL A 148 -13.05 -15.73 3.28
N ARG A 149 -13.25 -15.51 1.97
CA ARG A 149 -14.56 -15.72 1.32
C ARG A 149 -14.98 -17.19 1.34
N GLY A 150 -14.03 -18.10 1.19
CA GLY A 150 -14.26 -19.52 1.30
C GLY A 150 -14.67 -19.96 2.72
N ILE A 151 -14.05 -19.40 3.76
CA ILE A 151 -14.49 -19.63 5.14
C ILE A 151 -15.92 -19.11 5.36
N LEU A 152 -16.25 -17.92 4.87
CA LEU A 152 -17.62 -17.38 4.95
C LEU A 152 -18.62 -18.31 4.24
N THR A 153 -18.23 -18.87 3.10
CA THR A 153 -19.02 -19.85 2.36
C THR A 153 -19.24 -21.12 3.19
N ILE A 154 -18.19 -21.65 3.81
CA ILE A 154 -18.27 -22.83 4.69
C ILE A 154 -19.16 -22.54 5.91
N TYR A 155 -19.03 -21.35 6.50
CA TYR A 155 -19.88 -20.90 7.61
C TYR A 155 -21.35 -20.87 7.21
N ALA A 156 -21.69 -20.19 6.13
CA ALA A 156 -23.06 -20.04 5.69
C ALA A 156 -23.69 -21.36 5.20
N THR A 157 -22.89 -22.29 4.67
CA THR A 157 -23.35 -23.62 4.24
C THR A 157 -23.26 -24.69 5.33
N PHE A 158 -22.72 -24.38 6.51
CA PHE A 158 -22.53 -25.34 7.60
C PHE A 158 -23.81 -26.05 8.08
N PRO A 159 -24.97 -25.37 8.21
CA PRO A 159 -26.21 -26.03 8.63
C PRO A 159 -26.73 -27.06 7.61
N GLN A 160 -26.29 -26.98 6.36
CA GLN A 160 -26.76 -27.85 5.30
C GLN A 160 -26.05 -29.21 5.37
N LYS A 161 -26.85 -30.28 5.53
CA LYS A 161 -26.39 -31.67 5.58
C LYS A 161 -26.63 -32.37 4.25
N GLY A 162 -25.76 -33.30 3.88
CA GLY A 162 -25.91 -34.15 2.69
C GLY A 162 -24.59 -34.37 1.95
N GLN A 163 -24.51 -35.49 1.21
CA GLN A 163 -23.30 -35.92 0.51
C GLN A 163 -22.79 -34.89 -0.51
N LYS A 164 -23.69 -34.15 -1.17
CA LYS A 164 -23.33 -33.05 -2.06
C LYS A 164 -22.55 -31.95 -1.32
N PHE A 165 -23.09 -31.45 -0.20
CA PHE A 165 -22.42 -30.40 0.57
C PHE A 165 -21.09 -30.85 1.18
N GLU A 166 -20.96 -32.13 1.53
CA GLU A 166 -19.67 -32.71 1.92
C GLU A 166 -18.65 -32.70 0.78
N LEU A 167 -19.06 -33.10 -0.42
CA LEU A 167 -18.21 -33.03 -1.61
C LEU A 167 -17.79 -31.59 -1.93
N LEU A 168 -18.74 -30.65 -1.87
CA LEU A 168 -18.45 -29.23 -2.10
C LEU A 168 -17.44 -28.67 -1.09
N ARG A 169 -17.58 -29.01 0.20
CA ARG A 169 -16.57 -28.64 1.21
C ARG A 169 -15.20 -29.24 0.91
N LYS A 170 -15.14 -30.51 0.51
CA LYS A 170 -13.87 -31.15 0.10
C LYS A 170 -13.24 -30.42 -1.08
N ILE A 171 -14.02 -30.05 -2.09
CA ILE A 171 -13.52 -29.28 -3.25
C ILE A 171 -12.97 -27.93 -2.81
N LEU A 172 -13.66 -27.21 -1.91
CA LEU A 172 -13.18 -25.94 -1.38
C LEU A 172 -11.87 -26.09 -0.59
N PHE A 173 -11.74 -27.10 0.28
CA PHE A 173 -10.49 -27.36 1.00
C PHE A 173 -9.33 -27.74 0.06
N CYS A 174 -9.59 -28.58 -0.95
CA CYS A 174 -8.59 -28.85 -1.99
C CYS A 174 -8.22 -27.58 -2.77
N GLY A 175 -9.19 -26.71 -3.05
CA GLY A 175 -8.98 -25.40 -3.66
C GLY A 175 -8.11 -24.48 -2.81
N PHE A 176 -8.31 -24.45 -1.48
CA PHE A 176 -7.45 -23.70 -0.57
C PHE A 176 -6.01 -24.21 -0.59
N LEU A 177 -5.81 -25.53 -0.61
CA LEU A 177 -4.48 -26.12 -0.72
C LEU A 177 -3.80 -25.75 -2.04
N PHE A 178 -4.54 -25.84 -3.15
CA PHE A 178 -4.05 -25.43 -4.47
C PHE A 178 -3.58 -23.97 -4.48
N VAL A 179 -4.41 -23.05 -3.98
CA VAL A 179 -4.05 -21.63 -3.90
C VAL A 179 -2.90 -21.38 -2.92
N ALA A 180 -2.85 -22.09 -1.80
CA ALA A 180 -1.75 -21.98 -0.83
C ALA A 180 -0.40 -22.40 -1.44
N ILE A 181 -0.37 -23.42 -2.30
CA ILE A 181 0.85 -23.81 -3.02
C ILE A 181 1.31 -22.67 -3.94
N MET A 182 0.39 -22.07 -4.70
CA MET A 182 0.72 -20.93 -5.57
C MET A 182 1.27 -19.74 -4.75
N MET A 183 0.65 -19.45 -3.60
CA MET A 183 1.12 -18.40 -2.69
C MET A 183 2.49 -18.73 -2.10
N ALA A 184 2.76 -19.98 -1.74
CA ALA A 184 4.04 -20.42 -1.17
C ALA A 184 5.18 -20.25 -2.17
N ILE A 185 4.97 -20.62 -3.44
CA ILE A 185 5.97 -20.44 -4.50
C ILE A 185 6.23 -18.95 -4.74
N ALA A 186 5.17 -18.13 -4.85
CA ALA A 186 5.29 -16.69 -5.03
C ALA A 186 6.02 -16.00 -3.86
N LEU A 187 5.76 -16.44 -2.62
CA LEU A 187 6.47 -15.95 -1.44
C LEU A 187 7.94 -16.39 -1.42
N GLY A 188 8.20 -17.66 -1.76
CA GLY A 188 9.55 -18.25 -1.76
C GLY A 188 10.52 -17.47 -2.64
N GLN A 189 10.10 -17.08 -3.85
CA GLN A 189 10.91 -16.23 -4.74
C GLN A 189 11.30 -14.89 -4.09
N ARG A 190 10.37 -14.25 -3.36
CA ARG A 190 10.65 -12.98 -2.67
C ARG A 190 11.54 -13.14 -1.45
N ILE A 191 11.41 -14.25 -0.72
CA ILE A 191 12.29 -14.56 0.42
C ILE A 191 13.72 -14.79 -0.08
N LEU A 192 13.90 -15.49 -1.20
CA LEU A 192 15.22 -15.72 -1.78
C LEU A 192 15.90 -14.43 -2.25
N GLN A 193 15.14 -13.48 -2.81
CA GLN A 193 15.69 -12.22 -3.33
C GLN A 193 16.01 -11.20 -2.23
N TYR A 194 15.19 -11.12 -1.19
CA TYR A 194 15.19 -9.99 -0.25
C TYR A 194 15.22 -10.41 1.23
N GLY A 195 15.32 -11.70 1.52
CA GLY A 195 15.22 -12.27 2.87
C GLY A 195 13.81 -12.19 3.48
N ILE A 196 13.72 -12.51 4.78
CA ILE A 196 12.46 -12.49 5.53
C ILE A 196 12.27 -11.10 6.14
N SER A 197 11.15 -10.46 5.81
CA SER A 197 10.66 -9.25 6.48
C SER A 197 9.43 -9.57 7.33
N ILE A 198 9.05 -8.66 8.23
CA ILE A 198 7.81 -8.79 9.03
C ILE A 198 6.59 -9.10 8.15
N ASN A 199 6.40 -8.38 7.05
CA ASN A 199 5.28 -8.62 6.13
C ASN A 199 5.33 -10.03 5.50
N ARG A 200 6.52 -10.49 5.09
CA ARG A 200 6.69 -11.84 4.51
C ARG A 200 6.48 -12.94 5.55
N TYR A 201 6.83 -12.68 6.81
CA TYR A 201 6.55 -13.58 7.93
C TYR A 201 5.04 -13.76 8.13
N PHE A 202 4.26 -12.69 8.14
CA PHE A 202 2.79 -12.80 8.26
C PHE A 202 2.16 -13.54 7.08
N ILE A 203 2.67 -13.34 5.86
CA ILE A 203 2.22 -14.10 4.69
C ILE A 203 2.54 -15.59 4.86
N MET A 204 3.74 -15.93 5.34
CA MET A 204 4.13 -17.31 5.62
C MET A 204 3.21 -17.96 6.67
N MET A 205 2.90 -17.24 7.74
CA MET A 205 1.94 -17.69 8.77
C MET A 205 0.52 -17.86 8.21
N ALA A 206 0.08 -16.96 7.32
CA ALA A 206 -1.21 -17.09 6.64
C ALA A 206 -1.24 -18.33 5.74
N ILE A 207 -0.20 -18.58 4.94
CA ILE A 207 -0.09 -19.79 4.12
C ILE A 207 -0.10 -21.04 5.00
N PHE A 208 0.68 -21.04 6.09
CA PHE A 208 0.72 -22.15 7.03
C PHE A 208 -0.66 -22.41 7.66
N LEU A 209 -1.36 -21.35 8.08
CA LEU A 209 -2.72 -21.43 8.58
C LEU A 209 -3.66 -22.06 7.54
N ILE A 210 -3.62 -21.59 6.29
CA ILE A 210 -4.48 -22.10 5.22
C ILE A 210 -4.24 -23.60 5.00
N VAL A 211 -2.97 -24.01 4.94
CA VAL A 211 -2.59 -25.41 4.73
C VAL A 211 -3.05 -26.27 5.91
N ILE A 212 -2.66 -25.92 7.13
CA ILE A 212 -2.95 -26.74 8.32
C ILE A 212 -4.45 -26.80 8.59
N PHE A 213 -5.17 -25.68 8.46
CA PHE A 213 -6.62 -25.64 8.58
C PHE A 213 -7.30 -26.53 7.55
N SER A 214 -6.87 -26.49 6.29
CA SER A 214 -7.47 -27.29 5.21
C SER A 214 -7.22 -28.78 5.40
N VAL A 215 -5.99 -29.17 5.76
CA VAL A 215 -5.63 -30.57 6.04
C VAL A 215 -6.42 -31.10 7.24
N PHE A 216 -6.40 -30.40 8.37
CA PHE A 216 -7.12 -30.85 9.57
C PHE A 216 -8.63 -30.85 9.38
N SER A 217 -9.20 -29.92 8.59
CA SER A 217 -10.64 -29.91 8.30
C SER A 217 -11.07 -31.06 7.37
N LEU A 218 -10.17 -31.55 6.51
CA LEU A 218 -10.41 -32.75 5.71
C LEU A 218 -10.39 -34.02 6.56
N ILE A 219 -9.51 -34.10 7.56
CA ILE A 219 -9.38 -35.24 8.48
C ILE A 219 -10.50 -35.24 9.54
N PHE A 220 -10.83 -34.06 10.09
CA PHE A 220 -11.77 -33.87 11.19
C PHE A 220 -12.96 -32.96 10.80
N PRO A 221 -13.84 -33.40 9.89
CA PRO A 221 -14.89 -32.56 9.31
C PRO A 221 -15.96 -32.10 10.31
N LYS A 222 -16.02 -32.69 11.51
CA LYS A 222 -16.97 -32.30 12.57
C LYS A 222 -16.52 -31.07 13.37
N ASN A 223 -15.23 -30.74 13.35
CA ASN A 223 -14.62 -29.76 14.26
C ASN A 223 -14.09 -28.50 13.54
N ILE A 224 -14.57 -28.21 12.32
CA ILE A 224 -14.02 -27.18 11.42
C ILE A 224 -13.79 -25.83 12.11
N PHE A 225 -14.80 -25.24 12.76
CA PHE A 225 -14.64 -23.94 13.41
C PHE A 225 -13.73 -23.98 14.64
N ARG A 226 -13.76 -25.06 15.42
CA ARG A 226 -12.87 -25.24 16.56
C ARG A 226 -11.42 -25.26 16.08
N ILE A 227 -11.14 -26.00 15.01
CA ILE A 227 -9.83 -26.07 14.37
C ILE A 227 -9.37 -24.69 13.89
N LEU A 228 -10.24 -23.95 13.18
CA LEU A 228 -9.93 -22.61 12.69
C LEU A 228 -9.54 -21.68 13.84
N ILE A 229 -10.38 -21.60 14.89
CA ILE A 229 -10.17 -20.70 16.02
C ILE A 229 -8.90 -21.10 16.78
N SER A 230 -8.67 -22.39 17.02
CA SER A 230 -7.48 -22.87 17.72
C SER A 230 -6.19 -22.53 16.98
N PHE A 231 -6.13 -22.72 15.66
CA PHE A 231 -4.95 -22.37 14.88
C PHE A 231 -4.75 -20.86 14.77
N LEU A 232 -5.83 -20.10 14.59
CA LEU A 232 -5.74 -18.63 14.54
C LEU A 232 -5.19 -18.07 15.85
N PHE A 233 -5.69 -18.57 17.00
CA PHE A 233 -5.21 -18.17 18.31
C PHE A 233 -3.76 -18.60 18.56
N GLY A 234 -3.43 -19.87 18.26
CA GLY A 234 -2.09 -20.40 18.46
C GLY A 234 -1.03 -19.69 17.62
N LEU A 235 -1.31 -19.42 16.34
CA LEU A 235 -0.39 -18.69 15.46
C LEU A 235 -0.27 -17.21 15.83
N SER A 236 -1.35 -16.59 16.33
CA SER A 236 -1.28 -15.21 16.84
C SER A 236 -0.33 -15.10 18.03
N LEU A 237 -0.46 -16.01 19.01
CA LEU A 237 0.46 -16.05 20.16
C LEU A 237 1.91 -16.30 19.74
N LEU A 238 2.13 -17.25 18.82
CA LEU A 238 3.47 -17.58 18.31
C LEU A 238 4.08 -16.43 17.51
N SER A 239 3.26 -15.64 16.82
CA SER A 239 3.70 -14.45 16.09
C SER A 239 4.08 -13.30 17.00
N LEU A 240 3.44 -13.18 18.17
CA LEU A 240 3.67 -12.09 19.12
C LEU A 240 4.79 -12.41 20.10
N TYR A 241 4.85 -13.64 20.60
CA TYR A 241 5.70 -14.02 21.71
C TYR A 241 6.65 -15.18 21.35
N GLY A 242 7.86 -15.12 21.92
CA GLY A 242 8.85 -16.19 21.82
C GLY A 242 9.86 -16.04 20.68
N PRO A 243 10.74 -17.02 20.50
CA PRO A 243 11.86 -16.94 19.55
C PRO A 243 11.43 -17.00 18.08
N LEU A 244 10.20 -17.49 17.83
CA LEU A 244 9.60 -17.54 16.50
C LEU A 244 8.72 -16.32 16.20
N SER A 245 8.70 -15.31 17.06
CA SER A 245 7.91 -14.09 16.82
C SER A 245 8.32 -13.41 15.52
N ALA A 246 7.37 -12.66 14.93
CA ALA A 246 7.60 -11.93 13.69
C ALA A 246 8.83 -11.01 13.78
N THR A 247 8.99 -10.35 14.93
CA THR A 247 10.12 -9.45 15.21
C THR A 247 11.43 -10.22 15.27
N ASN A 248 11.51 -11.33 15.98
CA ASN A 248 12.75 -12.08 16.16
C ASN A 248 13.22 -12.77 14.88
N VAL A 249 12.30 -13.36 14.10
CA VAL A 249 12.64 -14.01 12.83
C VAL A 249 13.08 -12.98 11.79
N SER A 250 12.35 -11.86 11.68
CA SER A 250 12.71 -10.75 10.80
C SER A 250 14.07 -10.16 11.17
N PHE A 251 14.29 -9.93 12.47
CA PHE A 251 15.55 -9.39 13.00
C PHE A 251 16.74 -10.26 12.62
N ARG A 252 16.66 -11.58 12.86
CA ARG A 252 17.74 -12.53 12.51
C ARG A 252 18.03 -12.55 11.01
N SER A 253 16.99 -12.50 10.17
CA SER A 253 17.17 -12.50 8.72
C SER A 253 17.82 -11.21 8.22
N GLN A 254 17.42 -10.06 8.76
CA GLN A 254 18.03 -8.77 8.39
C GLN A 254 19.44 -8.62 8.96
N GLN A 255 19.68 -9.12 10.18
CA GLN A 255 21.01 -9.15 10.78
C GLN A 255 21.97 -9.97 9.92
N SER A 256 21.56 -11.16 9.48
CA SER A 256 22.37 -11.99 8.58
C SER A 256 22.67 -11.31 7.24
N GLN A 257 21.77 -10.47 6.73
CA GLN A 257 22.04 -9.67 5.52
C GLN A 257 23.05 -8.57 5.79
N LEU A 258 22.94 -7.88 6.93
CA LEU A 258 23.89 -6.87 7.34
C LEU A 258 25.27 -7.49 7.57
N ASP A 259 25.37 -8.60 8.30
CA ASP A 259 26.57 -9.42 8.48
C ASP A 259 27.24 -9.75 7.14
N ALA A 260 26.46 -10.22 6.16
CA ALA A 260 27.00 -10.60 4.85
C ALA A 260 27.62 -9.40 4.09
N ILE A 261 27.05 -8.20 4.21
CA ILE A 261 27.58 -6.99 3.57
C ILE A 261 28.84 -6.51 4.31
N LEU A 262 28.84 -6.57 5.65
CA LEU A 262 29.98 -6.16 6.47
C LEU A 262 31.18 -7.10 6.27
N MET A 263 30.96 -8.42 6.28
CA MET A 263 32.00 -9.43 6.03
C MET A 263 32.63 -9.28 4.65
N LYS A 264 31.84 -8.89 3.63
CA LYS A 264 32.37 -8.61 2.28
C LYS A 264 33.36 -7.44 2.27
N ASN A 265 33.23 -6.52 3.22
CA ASN A 265 34.04 -5.30 3.36
C ASN A 265 35.05 -5.38 4.51
N ASP A 266 35.33 -6.58 5.02
CA ASP A 266 36.24 -6.83 6.16
C ASP A 266 35.86 -6.05 7.44
N VAL A 267 34.57 -5.76 7.62
CA VAL A 267 34.01 -5.16 8.84
C VAL A 267 33.28 -6.25 9.63
N ASN A 268 33.49 -6.27 10.95
CA ASN A 268 32.84 -7.23 11.85
C ASN A 268 32.05 -6.50 12.94
N PHE A 269 31.05 -7.19 13.50
CA PHE A 269 30.41 -6.73 14.73
C PHE A 269 31.30 -6.94 15.96
N PRO A 270 31.17 -6.09 16.99
CA PRO A 270 30.36 -4.87 17.03
C PRO A 270 30.99 -3.73 16.21
N LEU A 271 30.15 -2.89 15.61
CA LEU A 271 30.56 -1.71 14.84
C LEU A 271 31.24 -0.70 15.78
N GLN A 272 32.48 -0.37 15.45
CA GLN A 272 33.32 0.58 16.16
C GLN A 272 33.25 1.97 15.50
N SER A 273 33.77 2.97 16.20
CA SER A 273 33.89 4.33 15.68
C SER A 273 34.61 4.35 14.31
N GLY A 274 33.98 4.94 13.30
CA GLY A 274 34.51 5.02 11.94
C GLY A 274 34.64 3.70 11.15
N SER A 275 34.12 2.58 11.68
CA SER A 275 34.23 1.25 11.03
C SER A 275 33.65 1.20 9.61
N LEU A 276 32.67 2.04 9.29
CA LEU A 276 31.98 2.08 8.00
C LEU A 276 32.55 3.14 7.03
N GLN A 277 33.51 3.98 7.44
CA GLN A 277 34.09 5.04 6.59
C GLN A 277 34.81 4.50 5.34
N LYS A 278 35.28 3.24 5.39
CA LYS A 278 35.99 2.60 4.29
C LYS A 278 35.06 2.12 3.18
N ILE A 279 33.79 1.90 3.51
CA ILE A 279 32.78 1.45 2.54
C ILE A 279 32.31 2.70 1.78
N LYS A 280 32.14 2.61 0.46
CA LYS A 280 31.68 3.72 -0.39
C LYS A 280 30.62 3.27 -1.38
N GLY A 281 29.82 4.22 -1.87
CA GLY A 281 28.80 3.99 -2.89
C GLY A 281 27.60 3.18 -2.40
N GLU A 282 27.01 2.37 -3.29
CA GLU A 282 25.74 1.68 -3.10
C GLU A 282 25.68 0.77 -1.84
N GLU A 283 26.83 0.22 -1.42
CA GLU A 283 26.88 -0.65 -0.24
C GLU A 283 26.69 0.12 1.07
N VAL A 284 27.19 1.36 1.15
CA VAL A 284 26.93 2.25 2.30
C VAL A 284 25.45 2.57 2.37
N ASP A 285 24.83 2.91 1.24
CA ASP A 285 23.40 3.22 1.18
C ASP A 285 22.56 2.02 1.62
N ARG A 286 22.97 0.81 1.23
CA ARG A 286 22.29 -0.42 1.64
C ARG A 286 22.42 -0.68 3.14
N ILE A 287 23.61 -0.53 3.71
CA ILE A 287 23.84 -0.63 5.17
C ILE A 287 23.02 0.43 5.90
N ASN A 288 23.05 1.65 5.40
CA ASN A 288 22.36 2.81 5.95
C ASN A 288 20.84 2.61 6.00
N ASN A 289 20.27 2.09 4.91
CA ASN A 289 18.85 1.74 4.83
C ASN A 289 18.50 0.59 5.78
N LEU A 290 19.32 -0.48 5.85
CA LEU A 290 19.09 -1.57 6.79
C LEU A 290 19.09 -1.06 8.24
N LEU A 291 20.12 -0.30 8.65
CA LEU A 291 20.21 0.26 10.00
C LEU A 291 19.07 1.24 10.32
N ARG A 292 18.62 2.03 9.34
CA ARG A 292 17.43 2.87 9.50
C ARG A 292 16.16 2.03 9.70
N ASP A 293 15.99 0.97 8.92
CA ASP A 293 14.86 0.05 9.07
C ASP A 293 14.89 -0.61 10.45
N PHE A 294 16.08 -0.91 11.00
CA PHE A 294 16.18 -1.48 12.35
C PHE A 294 15.61 -0.57 13.45
N ASP A 295 15.77 0.75 13.32
CA ASP A 295 15.24 1.74 14.27
C ASP A 295 13.70 1.80 14.26
N HIS A 296 13.13 1.75 13.05
CA HIS A 296 11.67 1.78 12.89
C HIS A 296 11.00 0.46 13.24
N MET A 297 11.70 -0.66 13.08
CA MET A 297 11.10 -2.00 13.16
C MET A 297 11.39 -2.76 14.46
N TYR A 298 12.43 -2.40 15.22
CA TYR A 298 12.84 -3.14 16.41
C TYR A 298 13.20 -2.24 17.59
N SER A 299 13.27 -2.84 18.78
CA SER A 299 13.60 -2.10 20.00
C SER A 299 15.09 -1.74 20.09
N LYS A 300 15.41 -0.66 20.81
CA LYS A 300 16.80 -0.23 21.11
C LYS A 300 17.66 -1.39 21.64
N ALA A 301 17.12 -2.17 22.57
CA ALA A 301 17.81 -3.32 23.14
C ALA A 301 18.26 -4.36 22.09
N GLN A 302 17.54 -4.48 20.98
CA GLN A 302 17.88 -5.41 19.91
C GLN A 302 18.92 -4.83 18.96
N TRP A 303 18.81 -3.57 18.54
CA TRP A 303 19.75 -3.04 17.56
C TRP A 303 21.04 -2.49 18.20
N SER A 304 21.01 -2.09 19.48
CA SER A 304 22.19 -1.55 20.17
C SER A 304 23.32 -2.56 20.26
N GLN A 305 23.01 -3.86 20.21
CA GLN A 305 24.00 -4.94 20.20
C GLN A 305 24.90 -4.93 18.95
N PHE A 306 24.51 -4.21 17.89
CA PHE A 306 25.34 -4.04 16.70
C PHE A 306 26.50 -3.09 16.90
N PHE A 307 26.44 -2.22 17.92
CA PHE A 307 27.45 -1.20 18.18
C PHE A 307 28.24 -1.56 19.43
N ASP A 308 29.49 -1.12 19.46
CA ASP A 308 30.33 -1.25 20.66
C ASP A 308 29.87 -0.30 21.76
N THR A 309 30.46 -0.40 22.95
CA THR A 309 30.08 0.45 24.10
C THR A 309 30.28 1.95 23.84
N GLU A 310 31.15 2.33 22.88
CA GLU A 310 31.39 3.73 22.53
C GLU A 310 30.30 4.27 21.61
N CYS A 311 29.86 3.48 20.64
CA CYS A 311 28.85 3.83 19.64
C CYS A 311 27.41 3.41 20.01
N GLN A 312 27.18 2.79 21.17
CA GLN A 312 25.84 2.57 21.73
C GLN A 312 25.21 3.88 22.24
N LYS A 313 24.64 4.68 21.33
CA LYS A 313 24.04 5.98 21.64
C LYS A 313 22.55 5.88 21.97
N GLU A 314 21.94 7.00 22.36
CA GLU A 314 20.50 7.03 22.66
C GLU A 314 19.64 6.76 21.43
N THR A 315 20.07 7.30 20.29
CA THR A 315 19.37 7.16 19.01
C THR A 315 20.17 6.33 18.02
N MET A 316 19.46 5.64 17.11
CA MET A 316 20.09 4.94 15.99
C MET A 316 20.89 5.91 15.11
N SER A 317 20.39 7.14 14.97
CA SER A 317 21.05 8.22 14.24
C SER A 317 22.46 8.49 14.77
N GLU A 318 22.60 8.75 16.07
CA GLU A 318 23.89 9.00 16.70
C GLU A 318 24.82 7.77 16.63
N SER A 319 24.25 6.56 16.73
CA SER A 319 25.01 5.30 16.67
C SER A 319 25.57 5.06 15.26
N ARG A 320 24.77 5.32 14.22
CA ARG A 320 25.19 5.30 12.80
C ARG A 320 26.29 6.33 12.51
N PHE A 321 26.12 7.56 13.02
CA PHE A 321 27.12 8.62 12.88
C PHE A 321 28.45 8.21 13.52
N CYS A 322 28.41 7.66 14.74
CA CYS A 322 29.60 7.13 15.41
C CYS A 322 30.29 6.04 14.57
N ALA A 323 29.52 5.10 14.00
CA ALA A 323 30.07 4.06 13.14
C ALA A 323 30.65 4.59 11.80
N GLY A 324 30.55 5.89 11.51
CA GLY A 324 31.11 6.51 10.32
C GLY A 324 30.16 6.59 9.13
N ILE A 325 28.86 6.42 9.35
CA ILE A 325 27.83 6.76 8.37
C ILE A 325 27.48 8.22 8.56
N ASP A 326 27.94 9.06 7.65
CA ASP A 326 27.56 10.46 7.67
C ASP A 326 26.08 10.62 7.30
N LEU A 327 25.27 11.10 8.23
CA LEU A 327 23.84 11.31 8.05
C LEU A 327 23.53 12.66 7.39
N GLY A 328 24.54 13.50 7.18
CA GLY A 328 24.43 14.80 6.53
C GLY A 328 24.73 14.81 5.04
N ASP A 329 25.76 14.08 4.59
CA ASP A 329 26.51 14.58 3.42
C ASP A 329 26.72 13.61 2.25
N ALA A 330 26.47 12.31 2.38
CA ALA A 330 26.76 11.36 1.29
C ALA A 330 25.90 11.51 0.01
N THR A 331 24.85 12.35 0.03
CA THR A 331 24.03 12.65 -1.17
C THR A 331 23.83 14.13 -1.44
N ARG A 332 24.28 15.06 -0.57
CA ARG A 332 24.07 16.50 -0.76
C ARG A 332 25.30 17.25 -1.25
N GLU A 333 26.51 16.85 -0.84
CA GLU A 333 27.72 17.58 -1.24
C GLU A 333 28.11 17.38 -2.72
N GLU A 334 27.69 16.27 -3.35
CA GLU A 334 28.00 16.02 -4.77
C GLU A 334 26.93 16.49 -5.76
N THR A 335 25.71 16.80 -5.29
CA THR A 335 24.59 17.19 -6.17
C THR A 335 24.10 18.60 -5.92
N TYR A 336 24.15 19.15 -4.71
CA TYR A 336 23.63 20.48 -4.41
C TYR A 336 24.73 21.54 -4.45
N PHE A 337 24.50 22.59 -5.23
CA PHE A 337 25.43 23.69 -5.44
C PHE A 337 24.73 25.01 -5.14
N SER A 338 25.47 25.97 -4.59
CA SER A 338 24.97 27.31 -4.28
C SER A 338 26.08 28.32 -4.50
N VAL A 339 25.73 29.45 -5.12
CA VAL A 339 26.60 30.62 -5.27
C VAL A 339 25.80 31.84 -4.84
N SER A 340 26.37 32.68 -3.99
CA SER A 340 25.79 33.93 -3.56
C SER A 340 26.85 35.02 -3.43
N SER A 341 26.48 36.25 -3.72
CA SER A 341 27.30 37.42 -3.41
C SER A 341 27.07 37.89 -1.98
N ASP A 342 28.16 38.10 -1.24
CA ASP A 342 28.16 38.80 0.05
C ASP A 342 28.12 40.32 -0.20
N TYR A 343 27.06 41.02 0.23
CA TYR A 343 26.99 42.48 0.20
C TYR A 343 27.11 43.04 1.62
N ASP A 344 28.17 43.80 1.91
CA ASP A 344 28.44 44.31 3.26
C ASP A 344 27.57 45.54 3.62
N ALA A 345 27.12 46.32 2.63
CA ALA A 345 26.44 47.60 2.82
C ALA A 345 25.17 47.80 1.96
N GLY A 346 24.65 46.71 1.39
CA GLY A 346 23.51 46.72 0.46
C GLY A 346 23.92 46.65 -1.01
N PHE A 347 22.98 46.21 -1.85
CA PHE A 347 23.18 46.02 -3.29
C PHE A 347 23.23 47.37 -4.03
N ILE A 348 24.31 47.62 -4.77
CA ILE A 348 24.46 48.80 -5.64
C ILE A 348 24.52 48.31 -7.09
N ALA A 349 23.44 48.49 -7.85
CA ALA A 349 23.43 48.26 -9.30
C ALA A 349 23.44 49.58 -10.07
N ASP A 350 24.21 49.61 -11.15
CA ASP A 350 24.10 50.66 -12.15
C ASP A 350 22.83 50.46 -12.98
N ILE A 351 21.86 51.36 -12.79
CA ILE A 351 20.57 51.37 -13.49
C ILE A 351 20.55 52.40 -14.64
N SER A 352 21.70 52.99 -14.98
CA SER A 352 21.79 54.02 -16.02
C SER A 352 21.30 53.49 -17.37
N GLY A 353 20.26 54.12 -17.92
CA GLY A 353 19.64 53.71 -19.18
C GLY A 353 18.46 52.74 -19.06
N TYR A 354 18.05 52.38 -17.84
CA TYR A 354 16.86 51.58 -17.55
C TYR A 354 15.79 52.40 -16.82
N SER A 355 14.52 52.25 -17.18
CA SER A 355 13.42 53.01 -16.60
C SER A 355 12.73 52.31 -15.43
N LYS A 356 12.89 50.98 -15.29
CA LYS A 356 12.23 50.18 -14.25
C LYS A 356 13.13 49.09 -13.69
N LEU A 357 12.95 48.81 -12.38
CA LEU A 357 13.60 47.72 -11.66
C LEU A 357 12.54 46.84 -10.99
N TYR A 358 12.64 45.54 -11.20
CA TYR A 358 11.81 44.51 -10.56
C TYR A 358 12.70 43.56 -9.75
N SER A 359 12.29 43.19 -8.54
CA SER A 359 12.94 42.12 -7.79
C SER A 359 12.41 40.77 -8.28
N LEU A 360 13.31 39.81 -8.46
CA LEU A 360 13.02 38.44 -8.88
C LEU A 360 13.48 37.48 -7.79
N SER A 361 12.57 36.67 -7.28
CA SER A 361 12.90 35.53 -6.45
C SER A 361 11.96 34.40 -6.81
N ASP A 362 12.52 33.21 -7.06
CA ASP A 362 11.75 31.99 -7.24
C ASP A 362 12.37 30.88 -6.41
N SER A 363 11.52 30.13 -5.71
CA SER A 363 11.88 28.94 -4.94
C SER A 363 11.00 27.80 -5.40
N ARG A 364 11.53 26.89 -6.21
CA ARG A 364 10.76 25.75 -6.71
C ARG A 364 10.96 24.52 -5.82
N SER A 365 9.85 23.86 -5.53
CA SER A 365 9.84 22.49 -5.01
C SER A 365 10.02 21.51 -6.18
N THR A 366 11.27 21.11 -6.47
CA THR A 366 11.77 19.88 -7.15
C THR A 366 11.04 19.23 -8.36
N ASN A 367 9.93 19.78 -8.87
CA ASN A 367 9.10 19.13 -9.90
C ASN A 367 9.02 19.91 -11.23
N GLY A 368 9.85 20.94 -11.43
CA GLY A 368 9.91 21.72 -12.67
C GLY A 368 11.23 21.52 -13.39
N SER A 369 11.20 20.88 -14.54
CA SER A 369 12.37 20.40 -15.29
C SER A 369 13.17 21.44 -16.07
N ASP A 370 12.87 22.72 -15.93
CA ASP A 370 13.31 23.70 -16.93
C ASP A 370 14.33 24.68 -16.32
N SER A 371 15.49 24.77 -16.96
CA SER A 371 16.54 25.77 -16.70
C SER A 371 16.15 27.17 -17.19
N SER A 372 14.98 27.29 -17.82
CA SER A 372 14.37 28.51 -18.34
C SER A 372 13.19 28.96 -17.47
N TYR A 373 13.11 30.26 -17.23
CA TYR A 373 12.09 30.91 -16.43
C TYR A 373 11.39 32.00 -17.25
N GLU A 374 10.07 31.89 -17.38
CA GLU A 374 9.24 32.96 -17.95
C GLU A 374 8.64 33.82 -16.84
N PHE A 375 8.93 35.13 -16.87
CA PHE A 375 8.29 36.14 -16.03
C PHE A 375 7.39 37.03 -16.88
N THR A 376 6.17 37.30 -16.40
CA THR A 376 5.26 38.24 -17.05
C THR A 376 5.08 39.46 -16.17
N PHE A 377 5.54 40.63 -16.65
CA PHE A 377 5.32 41.92 -15.99
C PHE A 377 4.50 42.82 -16.90
N GLY A 378 3.26 43.11 -16.49
CA GLY A 378 2.27 43.78 -17.35
C GLY A 378 1.91 42.90 -18.55
N ASN A 379 2.02 43.44 -19.77
CA ASN A 379 1.75 42.71 -21.02
C ASN A 379 3.02 42.20 -21.73
N LYS A 380 4.19 42.26 -21.07
CA LYS A 380 5.46 41.80 -21.64
C LYS A 380 5.95 40.56 -20.89
N LYS A 381 6.41 39.58 -21.67
CA LYS A 381 7.07 38.37 -21.19
C LYS A 381 8.59 38.54 -21.26
N TYR A 382 9.28 38.04 -20.25
CA TYR A 382 10.73 38.02 -20.13
C TYR A 382 11.16 36.59 -19.82
N GLU A 383 12.19 36.10 -20.52
CA GLU A 383 12.70 34.74 -20.37
C GLU A 383 14.14 34.77 -19.88
N LEU A 384 14.42 33.98 -18.84
CA LEU A 384 15.73 33.80 -18.22
C LEU A 384 16.13 32.33 -18.31
N ASP A 385 17.17 32.02 -19.09
CA ASP A 385 17.70 30.67 -19.24
C ASP A 385 19.11 30.57 -18.65
N PHE A 386 19.30 29.62 -17.73
CA PHE A 386 20.57 29.34 -17.09
C PHE A 386 21.43 28.30 -17.84
N SER A 387 20.87 27.63 -18.86
CA SER A 387 21.59 26.65 -19.70
C SER A 387 23.00 27.07 -20.13
N PRO A 388 23.23 28.30 -20.64
CA PRO A 388 24.55 28.69 -21.13
C PRO A 388 25.54 29.08 -20.02
N TYR A 389 25.10 29.21 -18.76
CA TYR A 389 25.91 29.75 -17.66
C TYR A 389 26.40 28.68 -16.67
N TRP A 390 26.14 27.40 -16.91
CA TRP A 390 26.51 26.34 -15.97
C TRP A 390 28.02 26.26 -15.71
N ASP A 391 28.85 26.34 -16.75
CA ASP A 391 30.31 26.28 -16.59
C ASP A 391 30.85 27.45 -15.75
N GLU A 392 30.28 28.64 -15.93
CA GLU A 392 30.62 29.83 -15.15
C GLU A 392 30.19 29.69 -13.69
N LEU A 393 28.96 29.23 -13.44
CA LEU A 393 28.46 28.97 -12.09
C LEU A 393 29.28 27.93 -11.35
N TYR A 394 29.73 26.87 -12.03
CA TYR A 394 30.63 25.88 -11.43
C TYR A 394 31.99 26.45 -11.07
N GLN A 395 32.55 27.37 -11.87
CA GLN A 395 33.82 28.04 -11.54
C GLN A 395 33.68 29.04 -10.39
N LEU A 396 32.50 29.64 -10.23
CA LEU A 396 32.23 30.62 -9.19
C LEU A 396 31.96 29.98 -7.82
N ARG A 397 31.54 28.70 -7.78
CA ARG A 397 31.30 27.93 -6.55
C ARG A 397 32.45 28.00 -5.52
N GLU A 398 33.69 27.95 -6.00
CA GLU A 398 34.87 27.91 -5.12
C GLU A 398 35.41 29.30 -4.77
N LYS A 399 34.77 30.36 -5.27
CA LYS A 399 35.21 31.74 -5.11
C LYS A 399 34.24 32.50 -4.22
N ARG A 400 34.79 33.27 -3.28
CA ARG A 400 34.01 34.23 -2.51
C ARG A 400 33.73 35.46 -3.38
N ILE A 401 32.45 35.71 -3.68
CA ILE A 401 31.99 36.88 -4.42
C ILE A 401 31.55 37.94 -3.39
N VAL A 402 32.12 39.13 -3.48
CA VAL A 402 31.86 40.22 -2.54
C VAL A 402 31.53 41.49 -3.32
N ASN A 403 30.41 42.13 -2.96
CA ASN A 403 29.94 43.41 -3.50
C ASN A 403 29.80 43.46 -5.03
N LYS A 404 29.49 42.32 -5.68
CA LYS A 404 29.25 42.21 -7.14
C LYS A 404 28.24 41.09 -7.43
N PRO A 405 27.38 41.22 -8.44
CA PRO A 405 26.43 40.16 -8.76
C PRO A 405 27.12 38.88 -9.24
N VAL A 406 26.44 37.75 -9.05
CA VAL A 406 26.88 36.42 -9.46
C VAL A 406 26.83 36.28 -10.98
N LEU A 407 25.76 36.76 -11.61
CA LEU A 407 25.64 36.82 -13.07
C LEU A 407 24.96 38.13 -13.49
N GLU A 408 25.43 38.69 -14.61
CA GLU A 408 24.76 39.79 -15.31
C GLU A 408 24.45 39.35 -16.75
N ILE A 409 23.17 39.33 -17.09
CA ILE A 409 22.69 38.87 -18.40
C ILE A 409 22.05 40.05 -19.11
N GLU A 410 22.76 40.62 -20.10
CA GLU A 410 22.29 41.75 -20.87
C GLU A 410 21.52 41.31 -22.11
N GLN A 411 20.29 41.82 -22.27
CA GLN A 411 19.47 41.67 -23.46
C GLN A 411 19.19 43.05 -24.09
N PRO A 412 18.75 43.13 -25.36
CA PRO A 412 18.54 44.40 -26.04
C PRO A 412 17.59 45.37 -25.31
N THR A 413 16.58 44.82 -24.63
CA THR A 413 15.50 45.58 -23.99
C THR A 413 15.50 45.55 -22.45
N HIS A 414 16.29 44.65 -21.85
CA HIS A 414 16.31 44.44 -20.40
C HIS A 414 17.61 43.75 -19.96
N LYS A 415 17.91 43.79 -18.66
CA LYS A 415 19.09 43.18 -18.05
C LYS A 415 18.67 42.41 -16.80
N PHE A 416 19.12 41.16 -16.67
CA PHE A 416 18.98 40.40 -15.43
C PHE A 416 20.26 40.50 -14.62
N ILE A 417 20.10 40.67 -13.31
CA ILE A 417 21.19 40.66 -12.33
C ILE A 417 20.86 39.59 -11.30
N ILE A 418 21.70 38.56 -11.17
CA ILE A 418 21.48 37.44 -10.25
C ILE A 418 22.45 37.57 -9.07
N ASP A 419 21.92 37.58 -7.85
CA ASP A 419 22.70 37.72 -6.61
C ASP A 419 22.94 36.40 -5.90
N SER A 420 22.01 35.46 -6.05
CA SER A 420 22.21 34.11 -5.58
C SER A 420 21.47 33.11 -6.43
N VAL A 421 22.06 31.93 -6.58
CA VAL A 421 21.49 30.81 -7.30
C VAL A 421 21.92 29.52 -6.61
N SER A 422 20.97 28.61 -6.41
CA SER A 422 21.22 27.25 -5.99
C SER A 422 20.59 26.25 -6.95
N TRP A 423 21.30 25.17 -7.21
CA TRP A 423 20.89 24.14 -8.15
C TRP A 423 21.33 22.76 -7.68
N GLU A 424 20.63 21.74 -8.18
CA GLU A 424 20.96 20.34 -7.97
C GLU A 424 21.30 19.67 -9.30
N LYS A 425 22.31 18.80 -9.30
CA LYS A 425 22.63 17.93 -10.43
C LYS A 425 21.97 16.57 -10.22
N GLU A 426 20.94 16.29 -11.02
CA GLU A 426 20.27 15.00 -11.01
C GLU A 426 21.20 13.86 -11.46
N TYR A 427 20.86 12.63 -11.07
CA TYR A 427 21.53 11.41 -11.56
C TYR A 427 21.53 11.28 -13.10
N SER A 428 20.60 11.95 -13.79
CA SER A 428 20.54 12.05 -15.26
C SER A 428 21.67 12.89 -15.86
N GLY A 429 22.45 13.60 -15.03
CA GLY A 429 23.47 14.56 -15.43
C GLY A 429 22.94 15.97 -15.67
N LYS A 430 21.63 16.18 -15.51
CA LYS A 430 20.93 17.46 -15.73
C LYS A 430 21.01 18.36 -14.49
N ASN A 431 21.18 19.66 -14.71
CA ASN A 431 21.12 20.66 -13.65
C ASN A 431 19.71 21.23 -13.52
N VAL A 432 19.20 21.30 -12.29
CA VAL A 432 17.88 21.81 -11.94
C VAL A 432 18.02 22.89 -10.88
N ILE A 433 17.48 24.08 -11.14
CA ILE A 433 17.56 25.19 -10.18
C ILE A 433 16.52 25.00 -9.08
N ASN A 434 16.99 25.10 -7.83
CA ASN A 434 16.15 25.01 -6.65
C ASN A 434 15.68 26.40 -6.22
N TYR A 435 16.58 27.39 -6.29
CA TYR A 435 16.31 28.75 -5.86
C TYR A 435 17.20 29.73 -6.62
N PHE A 436 16.66 30.91 -6.93
CA PHE A 436 17.49 32.04 -7.30
C PHE A 436 16.88 33.35 -6.79
N ASN A 437 17.74 34.36 -6.63
CA ASN A 437 17.38 35.71 -6.26
C ASN A 437 18.13 36.72 -7.12
N GLY A 438 17.47 37.82 -7.48
CA GLY A 438 18.05 38.85 -8.32
C GLY A 438 17.08 39.97 -8.69
N TYR A 439 17.42 40.68 -9.75
CA TYR A 439 16.71 41.84 -10.26
C TYR A 439 16.59 41.82 -11.78
N LEU A 440 15.51 42.40 -12.30
CA LEU A 440 15.27 42.66 -13.71
C LEU A 440 15.20 44.18 -13.94
N LEU A 441 16.10 44.69 -14.76
CA LEU A 441 16.12 46.07 -15.23
C LEU A 441 15.52 46.15 -16.63
N VAL A 442 14.58 47.04 -16.86
CA VAL A 442 13.89 47.20 -18.16
C VAL A 442 14.11 48.61 -18.69
N LYS A 443 14.45 48.73 -19.98
CA LYS A 443 14.62 50.02 -20.66
C LYS A 443 13.30 50.77 -20.77
#